data_AF-A0A3N4YP82-F1
#
_entry.id   AF-A0A3N4YP82-F1
#
_cell.length_a   1.000
_cell.length_b   1.000
_cell.length_c   1.000
_cell.angle_alpha   90.00
_cell.angle_beta   90.00
_cell.angle_gamma   90.00
#
_symmetry.space_group_name_H-M   'P 1'
#
loop_
_entity.id
_entity.type
_entity.pdbx_description
1 polymer ?
#
loop_
_entity_poly.entity_id
_entity_poly.type
_entity_poly.pdbx_seq_one_letter_code
_entity_poly.pdbx_strand_id
1 'polypeptide(L)'
;MRAGQAPGSASDTSEHHDVALTWEVGIDVGGTGSRLRGAPRGPGAGSIEPVDITGDPVRVVSRRSDAPDVLRDLCRRFTEQAGPGTTTAAAAVGMRGLRSMTLSRTLNPYHVHDALSETLGTGRTAVASDTITAHLGALRGRGGATLNVGSGAVAIGDDDLGRLHIADGLGPLIGDNGGGSWIGEEGLRAAARASYHDTRGSKRLLDEATATLGPPETWESQLRDAPDRVRVLAEFAPAVVRAAADGDVVCQTILAGSVQLLTDCLAAVLGRPGVRQVAATTGRLMAVGSPLRDAVHGLMPVKRVGVELVDAAGSPLDGALLLARRLVEDPEFPSYRPLLTVRTAERLAPLSASACP
;
A
#
# COMPACT_ATOMS: atom_id res chain seq x y z
N MET A 1 18.21 -48.70 63.72
CA MET A 1 17.90 -48.93 62.29
C MET A 1 16.56 -48.26 62.01
N ARG A 2 16.58 -47.14 61.29
CA ARG A 2 15.40 -46.32 60.98
C ARG A 2 14.74 -46.84 59.71
N ALA A 3 13.42 -47.00 59.74
CA ALA A 3 12.58 -47.30 58.58
C ALA A 3 12.48 -46.06 57.67
N GLY A 4 12.82 -46.22 56.39
CA GLY A 4 12.79 -45.18 55.37
C GLY A 4 11.58 -45.33 54.45
N GLN A 5 10.88 -44.21 54.25
CA GLN A 5 9.70 -44.00 53.43
C GLN A 5 9.93 -44.30 51.93
N ALA A 6 8.85 -44.73 51.27
CA ALA A 6 8.75 -44.90 49.83
C ALA A 6 8.81 -43.54 49.08
N PRO A 7 9.39 -43.47 47.88
CA PRO A 7 9.37 -42.25 47.07
C PRO A 7 8.05 -42.13 46.31
N GLY A 8 7.36 -41.01 46.54
CA GLY A 8 6.21 -40.57 45.77
C GLY A 8 6.62 -40.14 44.36
N SER A 9 5.74 -40.46 43.42
CA SER A 9 5.77 -40.07 42.01
C SER A 9 5.82 -38.55 41.84
N ALA A 10 6.91 -38.03 41.30
CA ALA A 10 6.94 -36.70 40.71
C ALA A 10 6.28 -36.78 39.33
N SER A 11 5.04 -36.31 39.24
CA SER A 11 4.38 -35.99 37.98
C SER A 11 5.10 -34.80 37.35
N ASP A 12 5.83 -35.09 36.28
CA ASP A 12 6.40 -34.11 35.36
C ASP A 12 5.26 -33.36 34.66
N THR A 13 4.82 -32.24 35.25
CA THR A 13 3.90 -31.32 34.57
C THR A 13 4.72 -30.46 33.63
N SER A 14 5.01 -31.00 32.45
CA SER A 14 5.36 -30.20 31.30
C SER A 14 4.18 -29.26 31.02
N GLU A 15 4.31 -27.99 31.38
CA GLU A 15 3.41 -26.92 30.95
C GLU A 15 3.47 -26.82 29.43
N HIS A 16 2.65 -27.61 28.76
CA HIS A 16 2.25 -27.33 27.39
C HIS A 16 1.54 -25.98 27.41
N HIS A 17 2.24 -24.91 27.05
CA HIS A 17 1.60 -23.67 26.62
C HIS A 17 0.78 -24.02 25.38
N ASP A 18 -0.49 -24.36 25.62
CA ASP A 18 -1.46 -24.62 24.57
C ASP A 18 -1.60 -23.30 23.79
N VAL A 19 -1.00 -23.25 22.60
CA VAL A 19 -0.98 -22.03 21.79
C VAL A 19 -2.43 -21.77 21.39
N ALA A 20 -3.09 -20.81 22.05
CA ALA A 20 -4.46 -20.46 21.74
C ALA A 20 -4.57 -19.96 20.28
N LEU A 21 -5.74 -20.18 19.67
CA LEU A 21 -6.08 -19.59 18.39
C LEU A 21 -5.98 -18.06 18.49
N THR A 22 -5.17 -17.47 17.62
CA THR A 22 -4.94 -16.02 17.50
C THR A 22 -5.19 -15.55 16.08
N TRP A 23 -5.26 -14.24 15.87
CA TRP A 23 -5.46 -13.63 14.56
C TRP A 23 -4.29 -12.73 14.18
N GLU A 24 -3.92 -12.77 12.90
CA GLU A 24 -3.02 -11.82 12.25
C GLU A 24 -3.88 -10.88 11.41
N VAL A 25 -3.74 -9.57 11.60
CA VAL A 25 -4.61 -8.58 10.94
C VAL A 25 -3.79 -7.72 9.97
N GLY A 26 -4.11 -7.80 8.68
CA GLY A 26 -3.58 -6.92 7.65
C GLY A 26 -4.63 -5.89 7.22
N ILE A 27 -4.23 -4.64 7.01
CA ILE A 27 -5.12 -3.56 6.59
C ILE A 27 -4.48 -2.78 5.45
N ASP A 28 -5.25 -2.46 4.41
CA ASP A 28 -4.86 -1.60 3.29
C ASP A 28 -5.81 -0.41 3.21
N VAL A 29 -5.26 0.80 3.28
CA VAL A 29 -6.01 2.05 3.32
C VAL A 29 -5.60 2.94 2.17
N GLY A 30 -6.51 3.12 1.21
CA GLY A 30 -6.31 3.92 0.02
C GLY A 30 -7.25 5.13 -0.08
N GLY A 31 -7.10 5.88 -1.18
CA GLY A 31 -7.97 7.03 -1.47
C GLY A 31 -9.33 6.68 -2.08
N THR A 32 -9.55 5.42 -2.45
CA THR A 32 -10.82 4.94 -3.05
C THR A 32 -11.58 3.98 -2.13
N GLY A 33 -10.99 3.57 -1.02
CA GLY A 33 -11.59 2.67 -0.03
C GLY A 33 -10.53 2.11 0.90
N SER A 34 -10.96 1.30 1.85
CA SER A 34 -10.10 0.57 2.79
C SER A 34 -10.54 -0.89 2.90
N ARG A 35 -9.60 -1.76 3.28
CA ARG A 35 -9.80 -3.21 3.40
C ARG A 35 -9.04 -3.73 4.60
N LEU A 36 -9.65 -4.65 5.35
CA LEU A 36 -9.02 -5.39 6.43
C LEU A 36 -9.20 -6.88 6.17
N ARG A 37 -8.14 -7.66 6.41
CA ARG A 37 -8.16 -9.12 6.44
C ARG A 37 -7.59 -9.60 7.77
N GLY A 38 -8.40 -10.34 8.53
CA GLY A 38 -7.94 -11.14 9.65
C GLY A 38 -7.73 -12.59 9.20
N ALA A 39 -6.55 -13.14 9.46
CA ALA A 39 -6.25 -14.55 9.21
C ALA A 39 -6.03 -15.30 10.54
N PRO A 40 -6.65 -16.46 10.75
CA PRO A 40 -6.43 -17.25 11.95
C PRO A 40 -5.03 -17.88 11.96
N ARG A 41 -4.46 -18.02 13.15
CA ARG A 41 -3.14 -18.59 13.44
C ARG A 41 -3.21 -19.49 14.67
N GLY A 42 -2.55 -20.65 14.60
CA GLY A 42 -2.46 -21.62 15.70
C GLY A 42 -3.25 -22.90 15.43
N PRO A 43 -3.43 -23.76 16.45
CA PRO A 43 -4.23 -24.97 16.37
C PRO A 43 -5.65 -24.68 15.86
N GLY A 44 -6.13 -25.47 14.90
CA GLY A 44 -7.47 -25.30 14.31
C GLY A 44 -7.61 -24.14 13.32
N ALA A 45 -6.56 -23.34 13.07
CA ALA A 45 -6.63 -22.23 12.12
C ALA A 45 -7.02 -22.67 10.70
N GLY A 46 -6.58 -23.86 10.26
CA GLY A 46 -6.92 -24.40 8.93
C GLY A 46 -8.41 -24.74 8.72
N SER A 47 -9.21 -24.76 9.79
CA SER A 47 -10.67 -24.95 9.71
C SER A 47 -11.47 -23.65 9.87
N ILE A 48 -10.80 -22.51 9.99
CA ILE A 48 -11.43 -21.21 10.20
C ILE A 48 -11.14 -20.34 8.98
N GLU A 49 -12.21 -19.81 8.39
CA GLU A 49 -12.09 -18.91 7.25
C GLU A 49 -11.52 -17.54 7.68
N PRO A 50 -10.68 -16.90 6.84
CA PRO A 50 -10.30 -15.51 7.04
C PRO A 50 -11.53 -14.59 7.07
N VAL A 51 -11.42 -13.50 7.84
CA VAL A 51 -12.46 -12.45 7.90
C VAL A 51 -12.02 -11.26 7.06
N ASP A 52 -12.82 -10.90 6.07
CA ASP A 52 -12.59 -9.74 5.20
C ASP A 52 -13.62 -8.63 5.45
N ILE A 53 -13.15 -7.42 5.69
CA ILE A 53 -13.97 -6.22 5.90
C ILE A 53 -13.57 -5.15 4.88
N THR A 54 -14.55 -4.49 4.27
CA THR A 54 -14.34 -3.30 3.43
C THR A 54 -14.87 -2.04 4.13
N GLY A 55 -14.23 -0.90 3.89
CA GLY A 55 -14.62 0.37 4.47
C GLY A 55 -14.33 1.58 3.59
N ASP A 56 -14.62 2.74 4.14
CA ASP A 56 -14.46 4.03 3.48
C ASP A 56 -12.98 4.39 3.22
N PRO A 57 -12.72 5.26 2.23
CA PRO A 57 -11.39 5.82 2.02
C PRO A 57 -10.98 6.75 3.17
N VAL A 58 -9.67 6.90 3.36
CA VAL A 58 -9.13 7.94 4.25
C VAL A 58 -9.08 9.28 3.55
N ARG A 59 -9.43 10.33 4.31
CA ARG A 59 -9.44 11.72 3.89
C ARG A 59 -8.62 12.57 4.84
N VAL A 60 -8.23 13.74 4.37
CA VAL A 60 -7.67 14.81 5.21
C VAL A 60 -8.69 15.92 5.27
N VAL A 61 -9.29 16.12 6.43
CA VAL A 61 -10.29 17.16 6.70
C VAL A 61 -9.69 18.16 7.66
N SER A 62 -9.73 19.46 7.32
CA SER A 62 -9.22 20.54 8.19
C SER A 62 -7.77 20.30 8.67
N ARG A 63 -6.90 19.82 7.76
CA ARG A 63 -5.49 19.45 8.02
C ARG A 63 -5.28 18.30 9.01
N ARG A 64 -6.29 17.46 9.24
CA ARG A 64 -6.16 16.22 10.02
C ARG A 64 -6.64 15.04 9.20
N SER A 65 -5.88 13.95 9.21
CA SER A 65 -6.32 12.70 8.62
C SER A 65 -7.34 12.01 9.54
N ASP A 66 -8.42 11.50 8.95
CA ASP A 66 -9.44 10.67 9.62
C ASP A 66 -9.04 9.18 9.71
N ALA A 67 -7.81 8.84 9.33
CA ALA A 67 -7.33 7.46 9.32
C ALA A 67 -7.51 6.69 10.64
N PRO A 68 -7.23 7.26 11.82
CA PRO A 68 -7.49 6.56 13.08
C PRO A 68 -8.96 6.14 13.23
N ASP A 69 -9.91 6.96 12.76
CA ASP A 69 -11.34 6.68 12.91
C ASP A 69 -11.82 5.61 11.92
N VAL A 70 -11.37 5.69 10.66
CA VAL A 70 -11.60 4.63 9.65
C VAL A 70 -11.05 3.29 10.15
N LEU A 71 -9.88 3.28 10.76
CA LEU A 71 -9.25 2.07 11.28
C LEU A 71 -9.98 1.50 12.50
N ARG A 72 -10.43 2.34 13.43
CA ARG A 72 -11.27 1.90 14.56
C ARG A 72 -12.54 1.21 14.07
N ASP A 73 -13.21 1.78 13.07
CA ASP A 73 -14.42 1.17 12.52
C ASP A 73 -14.15 -0.20 11.87
N LEU A 74 -13.12 -0.31 11.02
CA LEU A 74 -12.72 -1.58 10.42
C LEU A 74 -12.38 -2.64 11.48
N CYS A 75 -11.57 -2.27 12.48
CA CYS A 75 -11.14 -3.17 13.54
C CYS A 75 -12.31 -3.61 14.42
N ARG A 76 -13.24 -2.70 14.74
CA ARG A 76 -14.46 -3.03 15.51
C ARG A 76 -15.31 -4.05 14.77
N ARG A 77 -15.60 -3.81 13.47
CA ARG A 77 -16.39 -4.74 12.64
C ARG A 77 -15.70 -6.10 12.49
N PHE A 78 -14.37 -6.11 12.39
CA PHE A 78 -13.60 -7.36 12.42
C PHE A 78 -13.79 -8.11 13.73
N THR A 79 -13.60 -7.45 14.89
CA THR A 79 -13.74 -8.10 16.21
C THR A 79 -15.17 -8.62 16.43
N GLU A 80 -16.18 -7.89 15.96
CA GLU A 80 -17.58 -8.33 15.98
C GLU A 80 -17.80 -9.62 15.17
N GLN A 81 -17.21 -9.71 13.98
CA GLN A 81 -17.36 -10.87 13.09
C GLN A 81 -16.48 -12.07 13.48
N ALA A 82 -15.27 -11.83 14.01
CA ALA A 82 -14.37 -12.87 14.51
C ALA A 82 -14.89 -13.51 15.82
N GLY A 83 -15.72 -12.77 16.57
CA GLY A 83 -16.45 -13.26 17.72
C GLY A 83 -15.80 -12.92 19.08
N PRO A 84 -16.54 -13.10 20.18
CA PRO A 84 -16.07 -12.79 21.52
C PRO A 84 -14.85 -13.65 21.91
N GLY A 85 -13.89 -13.04 22.60
CA GLY A 85 -12.64 -13.71 22.98
C GLY A 85 -11.57 -13.73 21.88
N THR A 86 -11.80 -13.06 20.74
CA THR A 86 -10.80 -12.87 19.69
C THR A 86 -9.50 -12.29 20.26
N THR A 87 -8.38 -12.96 20.01
CA THR A 87 -7.05 -12.48 20.37
C THR A 87 -6.25 -12.17 19.12
N THR A 88 -5.70 -10.95 19.03
CA THR A 88 -4.90 -10.53 17.88
C THR A 88 -3.41 -10.62 18.21
N ALA A 89 -2.68 -11.49 17.51
CA ALA A 89 -1.25 -11.67 17.69
C ALA A 89 -0.44 -10.44 17.26
N ALA A 90 -0.81 -9.86 16.11
CA ALA A 90 -0.26 -8.61 15.57
C ALA A 90 -1.19 -8.00 14.53
N ALA A 91 -1.05 -6.69 14.31
CA ALA A 91 -1.76 -5.97 13.26
C ALA A 91 -0.82 -5.07 12.45
N ALA A 92 -1.04 -4.95 11.15
CA ALA A 92 -0.28 -4.05 10.29
C ALA A 92 -1.19 -3.34 9.30
N VAL A 93 -0.92 -2.05 9.06
CA VAL A 93 -1.63 -1.23 8.09
C VAL A 93 -0.68 -0.66 7.05
N GLY A 94 -1.03 -0.82 5.77
CA GLY A 94 -0.48 -0.05 4.67
C GLY A 94 -1.37 1.16 4.38
N MET A 95 -0.79 2.36 4.37
CA MET A 95 -1.53 3.62 4.23
C MET A 95 -1.02 4.47 3.09
N ARG A 96 -1.92 4.84 2.17
CA ARG A 96 -1.63 5.85 1.14
C ARG A 96 -1.32 7.19 1.79
N GLY A 97 -0.23 7.81 1.34
CA GLY A 97 0.14 9.16 1.76
C GLY A 97 0.74 9.25 3.17
N LEU A 98 1.02 8.12 3.86
CA LEU A 98 1.60 8.11 5.22
C LEU A 98 2.80 9.04 5.35
N ARG A 99 3.75 8.94 4.41
CA ARG A 99 4.97 9.77 4.38
C ARG A 99 4.62 11.26 4.35
N SER A 100 3.79 11.67 3.40
CA SER A 100 3.39 13.08 3.24
C SER A 100 2.62 13.60 4.47
N MET A 101 1.67 12.80 4.98
CA MET A 101 0.85 13.20 6.13
C MET A 101 1.65 13.31 7.43
N THR A 102 2.63 12.41 7.62
CA THR A 102 3.53 12.44 8.78
C THR A 102 4.45 13.66 8.70
N LEU A 103 5.08 13.91 7.55
CA LEU A 103 5.99 15.05 7.37
C LEU A 103 5.27 16.39 7.46
N SER A 104 4.02 16.48 6.96
CA SER A 104 3.17 17.67 7.06
C SER A 104 2.46 17.82 8.41
N ARG A 105 2.65 16.87 9.35
CA ARG A 105 2.01 16.81 10.67
C ARG A 105 0.48 16.77 10.63
N THR A 106 -0.10 16.33 9.51
CA THR A 106 -1.55 16.11 9.36
C THR A 106 -1.97 14.75 9.91
N LEU A 107 -1.02 13.82 10.06
CA LEU A 107 -1.17 12.54 10.74
C LEU A 107 0.01 12.31 11.69
N ASN A 108 -0.28 11.85 12.91
CA ASN A 108 0.72 11.25 13.79
C ASN A 108 0.58 9.72 13.69
N PRO A 109 1.60 8.98 13.21
CA PRO A 109 1.51 7.52 13.09
C PRO A 109 1.23 6.83 14.43
N TYR A 110 1.55 7.45 15.57
CA TYR A 110 1.23 6.88 16.88
C TYR A 110 -0.28 6.83 17.16
N HIS A 111 -1.09 7.77 16.68
CA HIS A 111 -2.55 7.67 16.82
C HIS A 111 -3.12 6.51 16.01
N VAL A 112 -2.44 6.10 14.93
CA VAL A 112 -2.79 4.91 14.16
C VAL A 112 -2.43 3.66 14.96
N HIS A 113 -1.24 3.62 15.57
CA HIS A 113 -0.87 2.53 16.48
C HIS A 113 -1.86 2.39 17.64
N ASP A 114 -2.31 3.51 18.23
CA ASP A 114 -3.28 3.49 19.33
C ASP A 114 -4.62 2.94 18.86
N ALA A 115 -5.15 3.40 17.72
CA ALA A 115 -6.39 2.87 17.13
C ALA A 115 -6.33 1.35 16.90
N LEU A 116 -5.22 0.84 16.37
CA LEU A 116 -5.02 -0.61 16.17
C LEU A 116 -4.92 -1.35 17.50
N SER A 117 -4.09 -0.86 18.42
CA SER A 117 -3.79 -1.52 19.68
C SER A 117 -5.00 -1.60 20.60
N GLU A 118 -5.73 -0.49 20.75
CA GLU A 118 -6.94 -0.39 21.59
C GLU A 118 -8.08 -1.26 21.04
N THR A 119 -8.31 -1.25 19.73
CA THR A 119 -9.47 -1.94 19.13
C THR A 119 -9.23 -3.44 18.95
N LEU A 120 -7.99 -3.86 18.67
CA LEU A 120 -7.63 -5.26 18.44
C LEU A 120 -7.01 -5.95 19.66
N GLY A 121 -6.75 -5.20 20.75
CA GLY A 121 -6.16 -5.73 21.98
C GLY A 121 -4.75 -6.27 21.81
N THR A 122 -3.94 -5.69 20.91
CA THR A 122 -2.59 -6.19 20.58
C THR A 122 -1.49 -5.18 20.89
N GLY A 123 -0.37 -5.67 21.43
CA GLY A 123 0.85 -4.90 21.66
C GLY A 123 1.80 -4.84 20.46
N ARG A 124 1.49 -5.55 19.37
CA ARG A 124 2.33 -5.66 18.17
C ARG A 124 1.64 -5.01 16.98
N THR A 125 2.08 -3.82 16.60
CA THR A 125 1.49 -3.05 15.50
C THR A 125 2.52 -2.48 14.56
N ALA A 126 2.25 -2.49 13.26
CA ALA A 126 3.03 -1.78 12.23
C ALA A 126 2.15 -0.78 11.45
N VAL A 127 2.70 0.41 11.23
CA VAL A 127 2.09 1.45 10.39
C VAL A 127 3.06 1.75 9.25
N ALA A 128 2.69 1.32 8.05
CA ALA A 128 3.53 1.34 6.86
C ALA A 128 2.92 2.21 5.77
N SER A 129 3.76 2.77 4.89
CA SER A 129 3.30 3.31 3.63
C SER A 129 2.73 2.16 2.79
N ASP A 130 1.64 2.43 2.08
CA ASP A 130 1.09 1.56 1.02
C ASP A 130 2.16 0.99 0.07
N THR A 131 3.20 1.78 -0.21
CA THR A 131 4.31 1.39 -1.08
C THR A 131 5.11 0.20 -0.51
N ILE A 132 5.31 0.15 0.82
CA ILE A 132 5.98 -0.98 1.48
C ILE A 132 5.09 -2.22 1.43
N THR A 133 3.80 -2.10 1.74
CA THR A 133 2.91 -3.26 1.76
C THR A 133 2.64 -3.78 0.34
N ALA A 134 2.54 -2.89 -0.66
CA ALA A 134 2.49 -3.29 -2.07
C ALA A 134 3.74 -4.07 -2.49
N HIS A 135 4.93 -3.62 -2.07
CA HIS A 135 6.18 -4.32 -2.34
C HIS A 135 6.21 -5.72 -1.71
N LEU A 136 5.90 -5.80 -0.41
CA LEU A 136 5.83 -7.07 0.32
C LEU A 136 4.80 -8.03 -0.28
N GLY A 137 3.64 -7.53 -0.68
CA GLY A 137 2.58 -8.33 -1.30
C GLY A 137 2.99 -8.87 -2.67
N ALA A 138 3.50 -8.00 -3.54
CA ALA A 138 3.87 -8.35 -4.91
C ALA A 138 5.01 -9.38 -4.98
N LEU A 139 6.02 -9.24 -4.13
CA LEU A 139 7.18 -10.16 -4.11
C LEU A 139 7.04 -11.28 -3.07
N ARG A 140 5.93 -11.33 -2.32
CA ARG A 140 5.71 -12.23 -1.16
C ARG A 140 6.85 -12.15 -0.14
N GLY A 141 7.31 -10.93 0.11
CA GLY A 141 8.40 -10.63 1.04
C GLY A 141 9.79 -11.09 0.59
N ARG A 142 9.96 -11.61 -0.62
CA ARG A 142 11.27 -11.84 -1.22
C ARG A 142 11.89 -10.50 -1.63
N GLY A 143 13.21 -10.39 -1.52
CA GLY A 143 13.92 -9.18 -1.93
C GLY A 143 13.82 -8.90 -3.43
N GLY A 144 13.90 -7.62 -3.79
CA GLY A 144 13.84 -7.16 -5.19
C GLY A 144 13.34 -5.73 -5.28
N ALA A 145 12.73 -5.37 -6.41
CA ALA A 145 12.13 -4.06 -6.59
C ALA A 145 10.69 -4.15 -7.08
N THR A 146 9.88 -3.14 -6.77
CA THR A 146 8.53 -3.01 -7.28
C THR A 146 8.29 -1.60 -7.78
N LEU A 147 7.63 -1.49 -8.94
CA LEU A 147 7.12 -0.23 -9.47
C LEU A 147 5.61 -0.18 -9.26
N ASN A 148 5.14 0.78 -8.47
CA ASN A 148 3.74 0.95 -8.15
C ASN A 148 3.18 2.14 -8.94
N VAL A 149 2.22 1.88 -9.82
CA VAL A 149 1.64 2.90 -10.71
C VAL A 149 0.12 2.95 -10.58
N GLY A 150 -0.35 4.03 -9.99
CA GLY A 150 -1.75 4.38 -9.84
C GLY A 150 -1.98 5.81 -10.27
N SER A 151 -2.65 6.62 -9.44
CA SER A 151 -2.70 8.07 -9.68
C SER A 151 -1.29 8.68 -9.65
N GLY A 152 -0.41 8.19 -8.79
CA GLY A 152 1.01 8.52 -8.78
C GLY A 152 1.89 7.36 -9.22
N ALA A 153 3.21 7.51 -9.09
CA ALA A 153 4.20 6.51 -9.45
C ALA A 153 5.39 6.52 -8.49
N VAL A 154 5.80 5.34 -8.04
CA VAL A 154 6.93 5.16 -7.13
C VAL A 154 7.56 3.79 -7.34
N ALA A 155 8.90 3.73 -7.32
CA ALA A 155 9.62 2.47 -7.23
C ALA A 155 10.22 2.32 -5.84
N ILE A 156 10.17 1.09 -5.31
CA ILE A 156 10.78 0.73 -4.02
C ILE A 156 11.48 -0.62 -4.14
N GLY A 157 12.56 -0.81 -3.41
CA GLY A 157 13.22 -2.10 -3.27
C GLY A 157 14.04 -2.17 -2.00
N ASP A 158 14.39 -3.37 -1.60
CA ASP A 158 15.26 -3.67 -0.46
C ASP A 158 16.59 -4.24 -0.94
N ASP A 159 17.67 -3.85 -0.25
CA ASP A 159 18.98 -4.50 -0.43
C ASP A 159 19.12 -5.75 0.46
N ASP A 160 20.24 -6.46 0.30
CA ASP A 160 20.60 -7.66 1.07
C ASP A 160 20.77 -7.43 2.58
N LEU A 161 20.83 -6.16 3.01
CA LEU A 161 20.83 -5.73 4.40
C LEU A 161 19.45 -5.27 4.88
N GLY A 162 18.41 -5.41 4.05
CA GLY A 162 17.04 -4.98 4.35
C GLY A 162 16.85 -3.47 4.34
N ARG A 163 17.73 -2.68 3.74
CA ARG A 163 17.54 -1.22 3.64
C ARG A 163 16.64 -0.90 2.47
N LEU A 164 15.69 0.00 2.69
CA LEU A 164 14.75 0.43 1.67
C LEU A 164 15.35 1.53 0.79
N HIS A 165 15.24 1.34 -0.52
CA HIS A 165 15.59 2.31 -1.55
C HIS A 165 14.31 2.72 -2.28
N ILE A 166 14.10 4.03 -2.43
CA ILE A 166 12.93 4.58 -3.12
C ILE A 166 13.38 5.51 -4.25
N ALA A 167 12.70 5.41 -5.38
CA ALA A 167 12.75 6.39 -6.45
C ALA A 167 11.36 6.96 -6.70
N ASP A 168 11.29 8.28 -6.90
CA ASP A 168 10.06 9.07 -7.04
C ASP A 168 9.09 8.97 -5.84
N GLY A 169 7.77 9.04 -6.04
CA GLY A 169 6.76 9.13 -4.99
C GLY A 169 6.78 10.45 -4.21
N LEU A 170 7.22 11.54 -4.85
CA LEU A 170 7.28 12.88 -4.24
C LEU A 170 5.97 13.69 -4.38
N GLY A 171 4.92 13.06 -4.89
CA GLY A 171 3.64 13.72 -5.15
C GLY A 171 3.62 14.41 -6.53
N PRO A 172 2.44 14.82 -6.99
CA PRO A 172 2.18 15.29 -8.36
C PRO A 172 2.89 16.59 -8.75
N LEU A 173 3.44 17.35 -7.80
CA LEU A 173 4.04 18.66 -8.08
C LEU A 173 5.47 18.54 -8.64
N ILE A 174 6.24 17.57 -8.16
CA ILE A 174 7.67 17.41 -8.51
C ILE A 174 8.06 15.95 -8.74
N GLY A 175 7.10 15.03 -8.63
CA GLY A 175 7.28 13.60 -8.72
C GLY A 175 6.03 12.94 -9.29
N ASP A 176 5.82 11.67 -8.96
CA ASP A 176 4.76 10.83 -9.53
C ASP A 176 4.83 10.79 -11.07
N ASN A 177 6.04 10.91 -11.61
CA ASN A 177 6.27 11.09 -13.04
C ASN A 177 5.89 9.83 -13.81
N GLY A 178 5.19 10.02 -14.93
CA GLY A 178 4.66 8.91 -15.72
C GLY A 178 3.47 8.17 -15.08
N GLY A 179 3.06 8.51 -13.86
CA GLY A 179 1.85 7.99 -13.21
C GLY A 179 0.56 8.50 -13.85
N GLY A 180 -0.59 8.05 -13.34
CA GLY A 180 -1.89 8.38 -13.92
C GLY A 180 -2.19 9.88 -13.97
N SER A 181 -1.91 10.64 -12.91
CA SER A 181 -2.14 12.08 -12.92
C SER A 181 -1.23 12.80 -13.91
N TRP A 182 0.02 12.33 -14.05
CA TRP A 182 0.95 12.85 -15.05
C TRP A 182 0.43 12.61 -16.48
N ILE A 183 0.01 11.37 -16.79
CA ILE A 183 -0.54 11.02 -18.12
C ILE A 183 -1.78 11.86 -18.41
N GLY A 184 -2.70 11.97 -17.46
CA GLY A 184 -3.92 12.74 -17.63
C GLY A 184 -3.69 14.24 -17.75
N GLU A 185 -2.72 14.80 -17.01
CA GLU A 185 -2.32 16.20 -17.13
C GLU A 185 -1.74 16.50 -18.51
N GLU A 186 -0.82 15.67 -19.00
CA GLU A 186 -0.27 15.81 -20.36
C GLU A 186 -1.37 15.66 -21.42
N GLY A 187 -2.33 14.75 -21.19
CA GLY A 187 -3.52 14.59 -22.03
C GLY A 187 -4.39 15.84 -22.09
N LEU A 188 -4.72 16.45 -20.94
CA LEU A 188 -5.51 17.68 -20.89
C LEU A 188 -4.74 18.87 -21.47
N ARG A 189 -3.41 18.93 -21.29
CA ARG A 189 -2.57 19.93 -21.97
C ARG A 189 -2.62 19.76 -23.49
N ALA A 190 -2.60 18.54 -24.00
CA ALA A 190 -2.76 18.25 -25.42
C ALA A 190 -4.17 18.59 -25.94
N ALA A 191 -5.22 18.31 -25.15
CA ALA A 191 -6.58 18.73 -25.46
C ALA A 191 -6.70 20.26 -25.55
N ALA A 192 -6.13 20.98 -24.56
CA ALA A 192 -6.13 22.43 -24.54
C ALA A 192 -5.39 23.02 -25.75
N ARG A 193 -4.24 22.45 -26.14
CA ARG A 193 -3.53 22.83 -27.37
C ARG A 193 -4.41 22.76 -28.61
N ALA A 194 -5.20 21.71 -28.74
CA ALA A 194 -6.10 21.54 -29.88
C ALA A 194 -7.22 22.60 -29.92
N SER A 195 -7.64 23.16 -28.78
CA SER A 195 -8.74 24.16 -28.75
C SER A 195 -8.37 25.48 -29.43
N TYR A 196 -7.07 25.81 -29.51
CA TYR A 196 -6.55 26.96 -30.25
C TYR A 196 -5.71 26.53 -31.47
N HIS A 197 -6.01 25.36 -32.04
CA HIS A 197 -5.45 24.84 -33.30
C HIS A 197 -3.92 24.63 -33.32
N ASP A 198 -3.29 24.39 -32.16
CA ASP A 198 -1.88 23.98 -32.10
C ASP A 198 -1.73 22.55 -32.60
N THR A 199 -0.80 22.32 -33.54
CA THR A 199 -0.52 21.03 -34.18
C THR A 199 0.03 19.97 -33.22
N ARG A 200 0.48 20.38 -32.03
CA ARG A 200 0.89 19.49 -30.94
C ARG A 200 -0.29 19.03 -30.08
N GLY A 201 -1.51 19.48 -30.38
CA GLY A 201 -2.72 19.09 -29.68
C GLY A 201 -3.35 17.80 -30.22
N SER A 202 -4.20 17.18 -29.41
CA SER A 202 -5.05 16.06 -29.84
C SER A 202 -6.50 16.52 -29.93
N LYS A 203 -7.06 16.53 -31.15
CA LYS A 203 -8.48 16.84 -31.37
C LYS A 203 -9.38 15.82 -30.68
N ARG A 204 -8.97 14.54 -30.69
CA ARG A 204 -9.72 13.48 -30.01
C ARG A 204 -9.81 13.74 -28.50
N LEU A 205 -8.69 14.09 -27.86
CA LEU A 205 -8.70 14.42 -26.44
C LEU A 205 -9.46 15.72 -26.15
N LEU A 206 -9.46 16.69 -27.07
CA LEU A 206 -10.32 17.87 -26.95
C LEU A 206 -11.81 17.48 -26.94
N ASP A 207 -12.25 16.63 -27.88
CA ASP A 207 -13.64 16.17 -27.94
C ASP A 207 -14.03 15.42 -26.65
N GLU A 208 -13.16 14.53 -26.16
CA GLU A 208 -13.40 13.74 -24.95
C GLU A 208 -13.37 14.58 -23.65
N ALA A 209 -12.41 15.50 -23.54
CA ALA A 209 -12.36 16.46 -22.42
C ALA A 209 -13.57 17.39 -22.44
N THR A 210 -14.00 17.84 -23.63
CA THR A 210 -15.19 18.70 -23.76
C THR A 210 -16.47 17.98 -23.34
N ALA A 211 -16.60 16.70 -23.71
CA ALA A 211 -17.73 15.87 -23.30
C ALA A 211 -17.78 15.63 -21.78
N THR A 212 -16.63 15.56 -21.12
CA THR A 212 -16.53 15.19 -19.70
C THR A 212 -16.51 16.41 -18.76
N LEU A 213 -15.77 17.45 -19.14
CA LEU A 213 -15.50 18.64 -18.32
C LEU A 213 -16.26 19.89 -18.82
N GLY A 214 -16.96 19.79 -19.95
CA GLY A 214 -17.57 20.95 -20.59
C GLY A 214 -16.55 21.78 -21.38
N PRO A 215 -16.87 23.03 -21.72
CA PRO A 215 -16.09 23.80 -22.68
C PRO A 215 -14.70 24.21 -22.13
N PRO A 216 -13.65 24.29 -22.97
CA PRO A 216 -12.26 24.50 -22.54
C PRO A 216 -12.02 25.71 -21.65
N GLU A 217 -12.80 26.77 -21.80
CA GLU A 217 -12.70 28.02 -21.04
C GLU A 217 -13.00 27.83 -19.55
N THR A 218 -13.62 26.70 -19.18
CA THR A 218 -13.99 26.38 -17.79
C THR A 218 -13.02 25.42 -17.12
N TRP A 219 -12.13 24.76 -17.86
CA TRP A 219 -11.28 23.69 -17.30
C TRP A 219 -10.33 24.19 -16.22
N GLU A 220 -9.79 25.41 -16.37
CA GLU A 220 -8.83 25.98 -15.43
C GLU A 220 -9.44 26.19 -14.03
N SER A 221 -10.63 26.78 -13.96
CA SER A 221 -11.33 26.98 -12.68
C SER A 221 -11.76 25.65 -12.08
N GLN A 222 -12.29 24.74 -12.88
CA GLN A 222 -12.67 23.40 -12.41
C GLN A 222 -11.48 22.64 -11.81
N LEU A 223 -10.32 22.64 -12.48
CA LEU A 223 -9.13 21.96 -11.98
C LEU A 223 -8.53 22.65 -10.76
N ARG A 224 -8.57 23.99 -10.69
CA ARG A 224 -8.12 24.74 -9.50
C ARG A 224 -8.97 24.44 -8.27
N ASP A 225 -10.29 24.39 -8.45
CA ASP A 225 -11.25 24.27 -7.35
C ASP A 225 -11.59 22.80 -7.01
N ALA A 226 -11.09 21.84 -7.81
CA ALA A 226 -11.27 20.42 -7.60
C ALA A 226 -10.73 19.97 -6.22
N PRO A 227 -11.57 19.37 -5.35
CA PRO A 227 -11.15 18.88 -4.04
C PRO A 227 -10.04 17.82 -4.09
N ASP A 228 -9.99 17.02 -5.15
CA ASP A 228 -8.93 16.05 -5.42
C ASP A 228 -8.49 16.15 -6.89
N ARG A 229 -7.74 17.21 -7.21
CA ARG A 229 -7.19 17.45 -8.55
C ARG A 229 -6.36 16.26 -9.06
N VAL A 230 -5.61 15.59 -8.20
CA VAL A 230 -4.78 14.44 -8.58
C VAL A 230 -5.64 13.31 -9.12
N ARG A 231 -6.76 13.03 -8.44
CA ARG A 231 -7.71 12.03 -8.89
C ARG A 231 -8.37 12.43 -10.22
N VAL A 232 -8.84 13.68 -10.34
CA VAL A 232 -9.46 14.17 -11.59
C VAL A 232 -8.52 14.01 -12.78
N LEU A 233 -7.25 14.42 -12.62
CA LEU A 233 -6.24 14.22 -13.66
C LEU A 233 -6.03 12.73 -13.96
N ALA A 234 -5.85 11.90 -12.93
CA ALA A 234 -5.63 10.47 -13.12
C ALA A 234 -6.82 9.75 -13.78
N GLU A 235 -8.05 10.22 -13.60
CA GLU A 235 -9.26 9.70 -14.24
C GLU A 235 -9.30 9.99 -15.75
N PHE A 236 -8.52 10.97 -16.24
CA PHE A 236 -8.38 11.25 -17.68
C PHE A 236 -7.34 10.37 -18.38
N ALA A 237 -6.41 9.74 -17.65
CA ALA A 237 -5.37 8.89 -18.24
C ALA A 237 -5.89 7.77 -19.16
N PRO A 238 -6.99 7.06 -18.86
CA PRO A 238 -7.55 6.06 -19.76
C PRO A 238 -7.95 6.60 -21.14
N ALA A 239 -8.37 7.87 -21.24
CA ALA A 239 -8.67 8.51 -22.52
C ALA A 239 -7.41 8.62 -23.40
N VAL A 240 -6.30 9.04 -22.79
CA VAL A 240 -4.99 9.11 -23.44
C VAL A 240 -4.52 7.74 -23.91
N VAL A 241 -4.67 6.72 -23.05
CA VAL A 241 -4.28 5.34 -23.40
C VAL A 241 -5.08 4.81 -24.59
N ARG A 242 -6.41 5.01 -24.59
CA ARG A 242 -7.27 4.61 -25.72
C ARG A 242 -6.92 5.37 -27.00
N ALA A 243 -6.76 6.69 -26.93
CA ALA A 243 -6.41 7.51 -28.08
C ALA A 243 -5.06 7.08 -28.70
N ALA A 244 -4.07 6.74 -27.89
CA ALA A 244 -2.79 6.23 -28.36
C ALA A 244 -2.93 4.87 -29.09
N ALA A 245 -3.75 3.97 -28.55
CA ALA A 245 -4.06 2.68 -29.17
C ALA A 245 -4.80 2.85 -30.51
N ASP A 246 -5.65 3.86 -30.63
CA ASP A 246 -6.37 4.21 -31.86
C ASP A 246 -5.52 5.00 -32.88
N GLY A 247 -4.23 5.21 -32.62
CA GLY A 247 -3.29 5.82 -33.56
C GLY A 247 -3.04 7.32 -33.38
N ASP A 248 -3.53 7.95 -32.31
CA ASP A 248 -3.23 9.36 -32.03
C ASP A 248 -1.75 9.53 -31.65
N VAL A 249 -0.98 10.16 -32.54
CA VAL A 249 0.48 10.32 -32.41
C VAL A 249 0.91 11.15 -31.21
N VAL A 250 0.09 12.12 -30.77
CA VAL A 250 0.36 12.93 -29.58
C VAL A 250 0.21 12.05 -28.34
N CYS A 251 -0.86 11.26 -28.29
CA CYS A 251 -1.09 10.33 -27.18
C CYS A 251 -0.04 9.21 -27.12
N GLN A 252 0.39 8.70 -28.28
CA GLN A 252 1.52 7.74 -28.36
C GLN A 252 2.81 8.35 -27.80
N THR A 253 3.07 9.62 -28.10
CA THR A 253 4.23 10.34 -27.56
C THR A 253 4.14 10.50 -26.03
N ILE A 254 2.97 10.85 -25.51
CA ILE A 254 2.73 10.96 -24.05
C ILE A 254 2.95 9.61 -23.37
N LEU A 255 2.40 8.53 -23.92
CA LEU A 255 2.61 7.18 -23.36
C LEU A 255 4.07 6.76 -23.42
N ALA A 256 4.77 7.01 -24.53
CA ALA A 256 6.19 6.71 -24.64
C ALA A 256 7.02 7.46 -23.58
N GLY A 257 6.68 8.73 -23.32
CA GLY A 257 7.27 9.51 -22.23
C GLY A 257 7.01 8.89 -20.85
N SER A 258 5.76 8.49 -20.57
CA SER A 258 5.42 7.79 -19.33
C SER A 258 6.21 6.48 -19.17
N VAL A 259 6.30 5.66 -20.22
CA VAL A 259 7.05 4.40 -20.20
C VAL A 259 8.52 4.62 -19.85
N GLN A 260 9.16 5.65 -20.44
CA GLN A 260 10.55 6.00 -20.11
C GLN A 260 10.70 6.39 -18.65
N LEU A 261 9.89 7.33 -18.17
CA LEU A 261 9.92 7.82 -16.78
C LEU A 261 9.72 6.71 -15.75
N LEU A 262 8.74 5.83 -16.00
CA LEU A 262 8.44 4.69 -15.14
C LEU A 262 9.58 3.66 -15.13
N THR A 263 10.18 3.39 -16.29
CA THR A 263 11.30 2.46 -16.40
C THR A 263 12.59 3.05 -15.81
N ASP A 264 12.82 4.36 -15.93
CA ASP A 264 13.84 5.14 -15.19
C ASP A 264 13.70 4.99 -13.69
N CYS A 265 12.48 5.17 -13.19
CA CYS A 265 12.18 5.03 -11.77
C CYS A 265 12.53 3.63 -11.24
N LEU A 266 12.07 2.57 -11.91
CA LEU A 266 12.37 1.19 -11.51
C LEU A 266 13.86 0.84 -11.65
N ALA A 267 14.49 1.24 -12.76
CA ALA A 267 15.91 0.99 -13.00
C ALA A 267 16.81 1.68 -11.95
N ALA A 268 16.42 2.85 -11.45
CA ALA A 268 17.17 3.55 -10.41
C ALA A 268 17.24 2.76 -9.09
N VAL A 269 16.16 2.08 -8.71
CA VAL A 269 16.12 1.21 -7.53
C VAL A 269 16.92 -0.08 -7.77
N LEU A 270 16.68 -0.75 -8.91
CA LEU A 270 17.44 -1.94 -9.31
C LEU A 270 18.95 -1.67 -9.47
N GLY A 271 19.31 -0.41 -9.69
CA GLY A 271 20.68 0.09 -9.77
C GLY A 271 21.44 0.10 -8.46
N ARG A 272 20.75 0.02 -7.32
CA ARG A 272 21.36 0.11 -5.99
C ARG A 272 22.12 -1.18 -5.65
N PRO A 273 23.33 -1.08 -5.05
CA PRO A 273 24.07 -2.26 -4.58
C PRO A 273 23.22 -3.10 -3.62
N GLY A 274 23.31 -4.42 -3.73
CA GLY A 274 22.57 -5.36 -2.88
C GLY A 274 21.11 -5.58 -3.27
N VAL A 275 20.52 -4.77 -4.16
CA VAL A 275 19.14 -5.00 -4.63
C VAL A 275 19.11 -6.14 -5.65
N ARG A 276 18.31 -7.17 -5.34
CA ARG A 276 18.11 -8.33 -6.22
C ARG A 276 17.50 -7.87 -7.56
N GLN A 277 17.99 -8.43 -8.66
CA GLN A 277 17.49 -8.13 -10.02
C GLN A 277 16.19 -8.87 -10.34
N VAL A 278 15.22 -8.81 -9.42
CA VAL A 278 13.85 -9.30 -9.60
C VAL A 278 12.93 -8.11 -9.45
N ALA A 279 12.01 -7.91 -10.39
CA ALA A 279 11.08 -6.80 -10.35
C ALA A 279 9.64 -7.19 -10.65
N ALA A 280 8.70 -6.57 -9.94
CA ALA A 280 7.28 -6.66 -10.24
C ALA A 280 6.68 -5.26 -10.44
N THR A 281 5.60 -5.16 -11.20
CA THR A 281 4.83 -3.93 -11.37
C THR A 281 3.45 -4.08 -10.74
N THR A 282 2.97 -3.06 -10.03
CA THR A 282 1.68 -3.09 -9.34
C THR A 282 0.85 -1.84 -9.61
N GLY A 283 -0.45 -1.90 -9.31
CA GLY A 283 -1.38 -0.79 -9.47
C GLY A 283 -2.23 -0.90 -10.73
N ARG A 284 -3.30 -0.08 -10.80
CA ARG A 284 -4.35 -0.21 -11.84
C ARG A 284 -3.83 -0.03 -13.26
N LEU A 285 -2.87 0.87 -13.46
CA LEU A 285 -2.26 1.09 -14.78
C LEU A 285 -1.27 -0.02 -15.17
N MET A 286 -0.92 -0.89 -14.23
CA MET A 286 -0.06 -2.06 -14.39
C MET A 286 -0.84 -3.38 -14.30
N ALA A 287 -2.15 -3.34 -14.54
CA ALA A 287 -2.95 -4.56 -14.66
C ALA A 287 -2.54 -5.37 -15.90
N VAL A 288 -2.73 -6.69 -15.86
CA VAL A 288 -2.49 -7.58 -17.00
C VAL A 288 -3.33 -7.13 -18.19
N GLY A 289 -2.72 -7.06 -19.38
CA GLY A 289 -3.34 -6.57 -20.61
C GLY A 289 -3.34 -5.04 -20.76
N SER A 290 -2.75 -4.29 -19.82
CA SER A 290 -2.52 -2.85 -19.97
C SER A 290 -1.42 -2.59 -21.00
N PRO A 291 -1.65 -1.80 -22.06
CA PRO A 291 -0.61 -1.41 -23.01
C PRO A 291 0.58 -0.71 -22.34
N LEU A 292 0.33 0.04 -21.26
CA LEU A 292 1.39 0.70 -20.50
C LEU A 292 2.29 -0.31 -19.78
N ARG A 293 1.70 -1.35 -19.19
CA ARG A 293 2.44 -2.44 -18.54
C ARG A 293 3.35 -3.14 -19.54
N ASP A 294 2.78 -3.52 -20.68
CA ASP A 294 3.49 -4.29 -21.69
C ASP A 294 4.66 -3.48 -22.27
N ALA A 295 4.47 -2.16 -22.47
CA ALA A 295 5.53 -1.27 -22.91
C ALA A 295 6.64 -1.08 -21.86
N VAL A 296 6.29 -0.93 -20.57
CA VAL A 296 7.29 -0.88 -19.47
C VAL A 296 8.06 -2.20 -19.38
N HIS A 297 7.35 -3.34 -19.43
CA HIS A 297 7.95 -4.68 -19.38
C HIS A 297 8.86 -4.93 -20.59
N GLY A 298 8.48 -4.46 -21.78
CA GLY A 298 9.31 -4.57 -22.99
C GLY A 298 10.58 -3.71 -22.93
N LEU A 299 10.52 -2.52 -22.33
CA LEU A 299 11.67 -1.62 -22.22
C LEU A 299 12.64 -2.02 -21.10
N MET A 300 12.14 -2.63 -20.03
CA MET A 300 12.95 -2.89 -18.83
C MET A 300 14.19 -3.79 -19.08
N PRO A 301 14.14 -4.89 -19.84
CA PRO A 301 15.34 -5.71 -20.14
C PRO A 301 16.39 -4.97 -20.97
N VAL A 302 15.98 -4.04 -21.84
CA VAL A 302 16.91 -3.19 -22.61
C VAL A 302 17.65 -2.24 -21.68
N LYS A 303 16.93 -1.74 -20.67
CA LYS A 303 17.42 -0.72 -19.75
C LYS A 303 18.23 -1.29 -18.59
N ARG A 304 17.94 -2.52 -18.17
CA ARG A 304 18.66 -3.25 -17.13
C ARG A 304 18.82 -4.71 -17.53
N VAL A 305 20.00 -5.05 -18.04
CA VAL A 305 20.33 -6.44 -18.40
C VAL A 305 20.26 -7.34 -17.17
N GLY A 306 19.64 -8.51 -17.31
CA GLY A 306 19.57 -9.52 -16.26
C GLY A 306 18.44 -9.32 -15.23
N VAL A 307 17.56 -8.34 -15.44
CA VAL A 307 16.34 -8.21 -14.62
C VAL A 307 15.33 -9.31 -14.95
N GLU A 308 14.90 -10.04 -13.93
CA GLU A 308 13.79 -10.98 -13.98
C GLU A 308 12.49 -10.22 -13.66
N LEU A 309 11.64 -10.03 -14.66
CA LEU A 309 10.29 -9.51 -14.45
C LEU A 309 9.37 -10.63 -14.02
N VAL A 310 8.72 -10.46 -12.86
CA VAL A 310 7.77 -11.42 -12.30
C VAL A 310 6.40 -10.76 -12.15
N ASP A 311 5.35 -11.58 -12.23
CA ASP A 311 4.01 -11.11 -11.90
C ASP A 311 3.90 -10.82 -10.40
N ALA A 312 3.13 -9.78 -10.09
CA ALA A 312 2.78 -9.47 -8.71
C ALA A 312 1.97 -10.63 -8.11
N ALA A 313 2.54 -11.31 -7.12
CA ALA A 313 1.99 -12.55 -6.61
C ALA A 313 0.97 -12.36 -5.46
N GLY A 314 0.70 -11.10 -5.10
CA GLY A 314 -0.20 -10.69 -4.03
C GLY A 314 -0.49 -9.18 -4.08
N SER A 315 -1.50 -8.77 -3.33
CA SER A 315 -1.97 -7.39 -3.20
C SER A 315 -1.28 -6.64 -2.04
N PRO A 316 -1.43 -5.30 -1.94
CA PRO A 316 -0.98 -4.55 -0.77
C PRO A 316 -1.58 -5.07 0.55
N LEU A 317 -2.82 -5.57 0.53
CA LEU A 317 -3.45 -6.20 1.70
C LEU A 317 -2.73 -7.48 2.13
N ASP A 318 -2.31 -8.30 1.15
CA ASP A 318 -1.51 -9.51 1.44
C ASP A 318 -0.14 -9.14 2.02
N GLY A 319 0.45 -8.04 1.56
CA GLY A 319 1.69 -7.52 2.13
C GLY A 319 1.55 -6.93 3.53
N ALA A 320 0.41 -6.29 3.84
CA ALA A 320 0.10 -5.86 5.20
C ALA A 320 -0.06 -7.08 6.12
N LEU A 321 -0.76 -8.13 5.68
CA LEU A 321 -0.88 -9.37 6.45
C LEU A 321 0.47 -10.06 6.67
N LEU A 322 1.34 -10.07 5.65
CA LEU A 322 2.71 -10.57 5.77
C LEU A 322 3.55 -9.74 6.75
N LEU A 323 3.35 -8.43 6.79
CA LEU A 323 4.02 -7.58 7.77
C LEU A 323 3.56 -7.88 9.20
N ALA A 324 2.26 -8.13 9.40
CA ALA A 324 1.73 -8.57 10.69
C ALA A 324 2.34 -9.92 11.12
N ARG A 325 2.48 -10.88 10.20
CA ARG A 325 3.18 -12.16 10.45
C ARG A 325 4.60 -11.97 10.92
N ARG A 326 5.37 -11.14 10.21
CA ARG A 326 6.77 -10.85 10.54
C ARG A 326 6.92 -10.23 11.93
N LEU A 327 5.98 -9.37 12.36
CA LEU A 327 5.97 -8.82 13.73
C LEU A 327 5.77 -9.89 14.82
N VAL A 328 5.06 -10.97 14.51
CA VAL A 328 4.89 -12.10 15.45
C VAL A 328 6.18 -12.91 15.53
N GLU A 329 6.83 -13.11 14.39
CA GLU A 329 8.06 -13.92 14.26
C GLU A 329 9.31 -13.21 14.78
N ASP A 330 9.37 -11.89 14.63
CA ASP A 330 10.52 -11.05 14.99
C ASP A 330 10.08 -9.85 15.86
N PRO A 331 10.22 -9.94 17.20
CA PRO A 331 9.92 -8.83 18.10
C PRO A 331 10.80 -7.59 17.93
N GLU A 332 11.98 -7.72 17.30
CA GLU A 332 12.96 -6.65 17.06
C GLU A 332 12.83 -6.05 15.64
N PHE A 333 11.70 -6.31 14.96
CA PHE A 333 11.49 -5.87 13.58
C PHE A 333 11.79 -4.37 13.37
N PRO A 334 12.63 -4.02 12.37
CA PRO A 334 13.12 -2.65 12.22
C PRO A 334 12.03 -1.65 11.82
N SER A 335 12.20 -0.40 12.25
CA SER A 335 11.42 0.75 11.77
C SER A 335 12.19 1.51 10.70
N TYR A 336 11.49 1.98 9.66
CA TYR A 336 12.05 2.80 8.58
C TYR A 336 11.31 4.13 8.48
N ARG A 337 11.52 5.03 9.45
CA ARG A 337 10.77 6.30 9.50
C ARG A 337 11.09 7.21 8.30
N PRO A 338 10.08 7.92 7.75
CA PRO A 338 8.67 7.94 8.14
C PRO A 338 7.80 6.88 7.41
N LEU A 339 8.40 5.93 6.70
CA LEU A 339 7.70 4.97 5.84
C LEU A 339 7.18 3.75 6.58
N LEU A 340 7.82 3.34 7.68
CA LEU A 340 7.39 2.26 8.56
C LEU A 340 7.70 2.62 10.01
N THR A 341 6.68 2.57 10.87
CA THR A 341 6.85 2.57 12.32
C THR A 341 6.31 1.29 12.91
N VAL A 342 7.03 0.73 13.88
CA VAL A 342 6.67 -0.49 14.60
C VAL A 342 6.51 -0.17 16.09
N ARG A 343 5.54 -0.81 16.72
CA ARG A 343 5.38 -0.88 18.18
C ARG A 343 5.27 -2.34 18.57
N THR A 344 6.20 -2.80 19.40
CA THR A 344 6.17 -4.11 20.05
C THR A 344 6.26 -3.86 21.56
N ALA A 345 5.15 -4.08 22.26
CA ALA A 345 5.11 -4.12 23.72
C ALA A 345 4.68 -5.52 24.15
N GLU A 346 5.34 -6.08 25.16
CA GLU A 346 4.81 -7.25 25.87
C GLU A 346 3.44 -6.86 26.44
N ARG A 347 2.40 -7.52 25.92
CA ARG A 347 0.97 -7.49 26.29
C ARG A 347 0.63 -6.49 27.41
N LEU A 348 -0.12 -5.41 27.09
CA LEU A 348 -0.86 -4.67 28.11
C LEU A 348 -1.78 -5.68 28.81
N ALA A 349 -1.50 -5.99 30.06
CA ALA A 349 -2.40 -6.79 30.88
C ALA A 349 -3.78 -6.10 30.87
N PRO A 350 -4.89 -6.85 30.77
CA PRO A 350 -6.20 -6.26 30.90
C PRO A 350 -6.25 -5.50 32.22
N LEU A 351 -6.63 -4.22 32.18
CA LEU A 351 -6.91 -3.44 33.39
C LEU A 351 -7.96 -4.22 34.17
N SER A 352 -7.52 -4.93 35.21
CA SER A 352 -8.46 -5.55 36.12
C SER A 352 -9.25 -4.41 36.73
N ALA A 353 -10.56 -4.43 36.48
CA ALA A 353 -11.50 -3.68 37.28
C ALA A 353 -11.42 -4.24 38.71
N SER A 354 -10.42 -3.80 39.47
CA SER A 354 -10.45 -3.94 40.91
C SER A 354 -11.47 -2.93 41.40
N ALA A 355 -12.72 -3.38 41.41
CA ALA A 355 -13.65 -2.97 42.44
C ALA A 355 -12.94 -3.11 43.78
N CYS A 356 -12.92 -2.04 44.55
CA CYS A 356 -12.65 -2.07 45.97
C CYS A 356 -13.72 -1.22 46.66
N PRO A 357 -14.03 -1.57 47.92
CA PRO A 357 -15.38 -1.83 48.39
C PRO A 357 -16.21 -0.60 48.78
#